data_AF-A0A8S0SLV7-F1
#
_entry.id   AF-A0A8S0SLV7-F1
#
_cell.length_a   1.000
_cell.length_b   1.000
_cell.length_c   1.000
_cell.angle_alpha   90.00
_cell.angle_beta   90.00
_cell.angle_gamma   90.00
#
_symmetry.space_group_name_H-M   'P 1'
#
loop_
_entity.id
_entity.type
_entity.pdbx_description
1 polymer ?
#
loop_
_entity_poly.entity_id
_entity_poly.type
_entity_poly.pdbx_seq_one_letter_code
_entity_poly.pdbx_strand_id
1 'polypeptide(L)'
;MNCEVVKAGLKKTGMVILGEGLPKHHICNANMMRNGADYAVFINTPQEFDGSDSDAHSDEVVSWGKIRGSAKPVKVHCDATIAFPLLVAETFAAKAKSSIETTSWV
;
A
#
# COMPACT_ATOMS: atom_id res chain seq x y z
N MET A 1 -7.38 5.94 24.81
CA MET A 1 -6.49 4.83 25.19
C MET A 1 -5.11 5.17 24.64
N ASN A 2 -4.18 5.51 25.54
CA ASN A 2 -2.92 6.16 25.19
C ASN A 2 -2.03 5.22 24.36
N CYS A 3 -1.91 5.51 23.06
CA CYS A 3 -1.20 4.71 22.06
C CYS A 3 0.32 4.93 22.13
N GLU A 4 0.92 4.76 23.30
CA GLU A 4 2.38 4.91 23.47
C GLU A 4 3.16 3.62 23.18
N VAL A 5 2.48 2.47 23.01
CA VAL A 5 3.13 1.14 22.97
C VAL A 5 3.62 0.73 21.57
N VAL A 6 3.21 1.39 20.48
CA VAL A 6 3.70 1.09 19.12
C VAL A 6 4.17 2.37 18.41
N LYS A 7 5.13 3.06 19.03
CA LYS A 7 5.87 4.11 18.33
C LYS A 7 6.99 3.48 17.49
N ALA A 8 6.61 2.66 16.50
CA ALA A 8 7.50 2.40 15.37
C ALA A 8 7.77 3.76 14.71
N GLY A 9 8.99 4.27 14.83
CA GLY A 9 9.38 5.66 14.57
C GLY A 9 9.35 6.11 13.11
N LEU A 10 8.25 5.88 12.38
CA LEU A 10 8.05 6.36 11.02
C LEU A 10 6.86 7.34 10.99
N LYS A 11 7.15 8.60 10.60
CA LYS A 11 6.16 9.70 10.54
C LYS A 11 4.95 9.38 9.66
N LYS A 12 5.09 8.47 8.68
CA LYS A 12 4.03 7.96 7.77
C LYS A 12 4.39 6.54 7.30
N THR A 13 3.40 5.69 7.02
CA THR A 13 3.63 4.40 6.32
C THR A 13 2.88 4.32 5.00
N GLY A 14 3.48 3.63 4.05
CA GLY A 14 2.88 3.32 2.75
C GLY A 14 2.95 1.83 2.50
N MET A 15 1.90 1.28 1.87
CA MET A 15 1.83 -0.13 1.47
C MET A 15 1.66 -0.20 -0.04
N VAL A 16 2.44 -1.06 -0.70
CA VAL A 16 2.24 -1.46 -2.09
C VAL A 16 2.12 -2.98 -2.07
N ILE A 17 0.92 -3.49 -2.34
CA ILE A 17 0.60 -4.91 -2.24
C ILE A 17 0.30 -5.44 -3.64
N LEU A 18 1.01 -6.49 -4.02
CA LEU A 18 0.85 -7.18 -5.30
C LEU A 18 0.20 -8.53 -5.04
N GLY A 19 -0.98 -8.75 -5.59
CA GLY A 19 -1.80 -9.92 -5.32
C GLY A 19 -2.51 -9.84 -3.97
N GLU A 20 -2.85 -11.01 -3.44
CA GLU A 20 -3.83 -11.17 -2.37
C GLU A 20 -3.45 -12.25 -1.34
N GLY A 21 -4.27 -12.44 -0.32
CA GLY A 21 -4.13 -13.51 0.68
C GLY A 21 -3.31 -13.13 1.92
N LEU A 22 -2.52 -14.08 2.44
CA LEU A 22 -1.75 -13.91 3.69
C LEU A 22 -0.83 -12.67 3.69
N PRO A 23 -0.08 -12.35 2.61
CA PRO A 23 0.79 -11.18 2.60
C PRO A 23 0.01 -9.87 2.79
N LYS A 24 -1.15 -9.73 2.14
CA LYS A 24 -2.02 -8.57 2.31
C LYS A 24 -2.51 -8.48 3.75
N HIS A 25 -3.11 -9.55 4.27
CA HIS A 25 -3.69 -9.53 5.61
C HIS A 25 -2.63 -9.23 6.68
N HIS A 26 -1.43 -9.83 6.57
CA HIS A 26 -0.36 -9.63 7.53
C HIS A 26 0.16 -8.19 7.54
N ILE A 27 0.40 -7.60 6.35
CA ILE A 27 0.87 -6.21 6.22
C ILE A 27 -0.21 -5.23 6.69
N CYS A 28 -1.47 -5.45 6.33
CA CYS A 28 -2.59 -4.63 6.80
C CYS A 28 -2.77 -4.71 8.32
N ASN A 29 -2.65 -5.91 8.91
CA ASN A 29 -2.77 -6.10 10.36
C ASN A 29 -1.60 -5.44 11.11
N ALA A 30 -0.39 -5.48 10.57
CA ALA A 30 0.74 -4.73 11.14
C ALA A 30 0.49 -3.22 11.12
N ASN A 31 -0.16 -2.70 10.08
CA ASN A 31 -0.53 -1.28 9.99
C ASN A 31 -1.76 -0.93 10.84
N MET A 32 -2.62 -1.89 11.18
CA MET A 32 -3.71 -1.69 12.13
C MET A 32 -3.19 -1.30 13.52
N MET A 33 -2.07 -1.89 13.97
CA MET A 33 -1.43 -1.58 15.26
C MET A 33 -0.93 -0.12 15.38
N ARG A 34 -0.80 0.60 14.26
CA ARG A 34 -0.42 2.02 14.20
C ARG A 34 -1.58 2.94 13.80
N ASN A 35 -2.82 2.48 13.94
CA ASN A 35 -4.03 3.22 13.56
C ASN A 35 -4.18 3.44 12.03
N GLY A 36 -3.73 2.46 11.25
CA GLY A 36 -3.87 2.39 9.80
C GLY A 36 -2.68 2.92 9.02
N ALA A 37 -2.53 2.48 7.76
CA ALA A 37 -1.54 3.01 6.82
C ALA A 37 -1.94 4.39 6.27
N ASP A 38 -0.96 5.26 5.97
CA ASP A 38 -1.20 6.59 5.42
C ASP A 38 -1.33 6.58 3.88
N TYR A 39 -0.75 5.58 3.22
CA TYR A 39 -0.85 5.33 1.78
C TYR A 39 -1.03 3.83 1.51
N ALA A 40 -1.88 3.47 0.55
CA ALA A 40 -2.09 2.08 0.17
C ALA A 40 -2.35 1.97 -1.34
N VAL A 41 -1.60 1.09 -2.00
CA VAL A 41 -1.80 0.71 -3.39
C VAL A 41 -1.95 -0.81 -3.44
N PHE A 42 -3.05 -1.28 -4.01
CA PHE A 42 -3.33 -2.69 -4.24
C PHE A 42 -3.35 -2.96 -5.74
N ILE A 43 -2.61 -3.97 -6.18
CA ILE A 43 -2.65 -4.48 -7.56
C ILE A 43 -3.09 -5.92 -7.47
N ASN A 44 -4.32 -6.19 -7.85
CA ASN A 44 -4.94 -7.50 -7.68
C ASN A 44 -5.93 -7.78 -8.82
N THR A 45 -6.27 -9.05 -8.99
CA THR A 45 -7.25 -9.52 -9.97
C THR A 45 -8.60 -9.91 -9.36
N PRO A 46 -8.72 -10.30 -8.08
CA PRO A 46 -10.00 -10.71 -7.51
C PRO A 46 -11.03 -9.55 -7.44
N GLN A 47 -12.30 -9.93 -7.47
CA GLN A 47 -13.43 -9.02 -7.61
C GLN A 47 -14.40 -9.17 -6.44
N GLU A 48 -14.97 -8.05 -6.00
CA GLU A 48 -15.75 -7.88 -4.75
C GLU A 48 -16.98 -8.76 -4.58
N PHE A 49 -17.37 -9.53 -5.59
CA PHE A 49 -18.58 -10.36 -5.53
C PHE A 49 -18.49 -11.50 -4.51
N ASP A 50 -17.28 -12.00 -4.22
CA ASP A 50 -17.07 -13.19 -3.37
C ASP A 50 -16.96 -12.83 -1.88
N GLY A 51 -16.90 -11.54 -1.54
CA GLY A 51 -16.87 -11.07 -0.14
C GLY A 51 -15.68 -11.55 0.68
N SER A 52 -14.60 -12.02 0.03
CA SER A 52 -13.40 -12.45 0.73
C SER A 52 -12.57 -11.24 1.20
N ASP A 53 -11.74 -11.40 2.24
CA ASP A 53 -10.77 -10.36 2.64
C ASP A 53 -9.76 -10.05 1.51
N SER A 54 -9.60 -10.98 0.57
CA SER A 54 -8.82 -10.77 -0.65
C SER A 54 -9.54 -9.86 -1.66
N ASP A 55 -10.86 -9.89 -1.65
CA ASP A 55 -11.70 -9.09 -2.54
C ASP A 55 -12.09 -7.73 -1.97
N ALA A 56 -11.95 -7.52 -0.66
CA ALA A 56 -12.40 -6.32 0.05
C ALA A 56 -12.06 -5.01 -0.68
N HIS A 57 -13.06 -4.16 -0.87
CA HIS A 57 -12.87 -2.83 -1.44
C HIS A 57 -11.99 -1.99 -0.51
N SER A 58 -11.29 -1.01 -1.07
CA SER A 58 -10.42 -0.13 -0.27
C SER A 58 -11.18 0.56 0.89
N ASP A 59 -12.45 0.87 0.69
CA ASP A 59 -13.32 1.48 1.71
C ASP A 59 -13.66 0.52 2.85
N GLU A 60 -13.77 -0.78 2.58
CA GLU A 60 -13.97 -1.78 3.61
C GLU A 60 -12.74 -1.89 4.50
N VAL A 61 -11.55 -1.91 3.90
CA VAL A 61 -10.27 -1.96 4.63
C VAL A 61 -10.06 -0.71 5.51
N VAL A 62 -10.61 0.44 5.10
CA VAL A 62 -10.66 1.66 5.92
C VAL A 62 -11.57 1.49 7.13
N SER A 63 -12.74 0.84 6.97
CA SER A 63 -13.69 0.62 8.08
C SER A 63 -13.10 -0.22 9.22
N TRP A 64 -12.23 -1.17 8.89
CA TRP A 64 -11.51 -2.00 9.86
C TRP A 64 -10.33 -1.27 10.54
N GLY A 65 -9.96 -0.07 10.09
CA GLY A 65 -8.81 0.66 10.61
C GLY A 65 -7.45 0.12 10.15
N LYS A 66 -7.43 -0.79 9.17
CA LYS A 66 -6.19 -1.27 8.50
C LYS A 66 -5.56 -0.16 7.65
N ILE A 67 -6.38 0.73 7.10
CA ILE A 67 -5.98 1.96 6.39
C ILE A 67 -6.59 3.16 7.14
N ARG A 68 -5.86 4.27 7.19
CA ARG A 68 -6.33 5.48 7.84
C ARG A 68 -7.45 6.13 7.03
N GLY A 69 -8.52 6.61 7.67
CA GLY A 69 -9.65 7.26 6.96
C GLY A 69 -9.29 8.53 6.19
N SER A 70 -8.16 9.17 6.48
CA SER A 70 -7.63 10.30 5.69
C SER A 70 -6.73 9.88 4.52
N ALA A 71 -6.44 8.58 4.37
CA ALA A 71 -5.62 8.07 3.29
C ALA A 71 -6.41 8.03 1.98
N LYS A 72 -5.69 8.03 0.86
CA LYS A 72 -6.26 7.84 -0.48
C LYS A 72 -5.81 6.47 -1.02
N PRO A 73 -6.48 5.38 -0.63
CA PRO A 73 -6.14 4.06 -1.13
C PRO A 73 -6.52 3.93 -2.61
N VAL A 74 -5.71 3.20 -3.37
CA VAL A 74 -5.98 2.91 -4.79
C VAL A 74 -5.90 1.41 -5.02
N LYS A 75 -6.94 0.84 -5.62
CA LYS A 75 -7.00 -0.57 -6.07
C LYS A 75 -6.98 -0.59 -7.59
N VAL A 76 -6.03 -1.31 -8.17
CA VAL A 76 -5.88 -1.51 -9.61
C VAL A 76 -6.24 -2.95 -9.92
N HIS A 77 -7.35 -3.14 -10.63
CA HIS A 77 -7.81 -4.44 -11.08
C HIS A 77 -6.99 -4.87 -12.31
N CYS A 78 -5.84 -5.51 -12.08
CA CYS A 78 -4.93 -5.95 -13.12
C CYS A 78 -3.97 -7.02 -12.58
N ASP A 79 -3.41 -7.83 -13.48
CA ASP A 79 -2.31 -8.72 -13.14
C ASP A 79 -1.07 -7.90 -12.76
N ALA A 80 -0.41 -8.28 -11.67
CA ALA A 80 0.80 -7.63 -11.19
C ALA A 80 1.92 -7.62 -12.24
N THR A 81 2.02 -8.65 -13.08
CA THR A 81 3.03 -8.72 -14.14
C THR A 81 2.89 -7.63 -15.20
N ILE A 82 1.69 -7.08 -15.37
CA ILE A 82 1.41 -6.00 -16.34
C ILE A 82 1.53 -4.64 -15.65
N ALA A 83 0.82 -4.45 -14.53
CA ALA A 83 0.73 -3.15 -13.89
C ALA A 83 1.99 -2.77 -13.10
N PHE A 84 2.68 -3.73 -12.48
CA PHE A 84 3.82 -3.43 -11.62
C PHE A 84 5.05 -2.88 -12.39
N PRO A 85 5.46 -3.44 -13.55
CA PRO A 85 6.56 -2.86 -14.31
C PRO A 85 6.29 -1.41 -14.76
N LEU A 86 5.06 -1.10 -15.16
CA LEU A 86 4.66 0.25 -15.55
C LEU A 86 4.70 1.21 -14.36
N LEU A 87 4.19 0.77 -13.20
CA LEU A 87 4.27 1.54 -11.96
C LEU A 87 5.72 1.85 -11.60
N VAL A 88 6.61 0.85 -11.68
CA VAL A 88 8.04 1.02 -11.37
C VAL A 88 8.71 1.97 -12.36
N ALA A 89 8.40 1.88 -13.66
CA ALA A 89 8.97 2.72 -14.70
C ALA A 89 8.70 4.22 -14.43
N GLU A 90 7.46 4.57 -14.11
CA GLU A 90 7.04 5.97 -13.92
C GLU A 90 7.36 6.53 -12.52
N THR A 91 7.56 5.68 -11.51
CA THR A 91 7.76 6.14 -10.12
C THR A 91 9.20 5.91 -9.64
N PHE A 92 9.54 4.66 -9.30
CA PHE A 92 10.81 4.31 -8.68
C PHE A 92 11.99 4.51 -9.65
N ALA A 93 11.85 4.09 -10.91
CA ALA A 93 12.92 4.19 -11.90
C ALA A 93 13.16 5.66 -12.33
N ALA A 94 12.10 6.44 -12.56
CA ALA A 94 12.20 7.87 -12.87
C ALA A 94 12.93 8.64 -11.76
N LYS A 95 12.60 8.36 -10.49
CA LYS A 95 13.26 8.98 -9.33
C LYS A 95 14.72 8.57 -9.18
N ALA A 96 15.06 7.32 -9.50
CA ALA A 96 16.44 6.85 -9.47
C ALA A 96 17.31 7.59 -10.51
N LYS A 97 16.81 7.76 -11.74
CA LYS A 97 17.51 8.51 -12.80
C LYS A 97 17.79 9.96 -12.42
N SER A 98 16.78 10.69 -11.92
CA SER A 98 16.96 12.09 -11.50
C SER A 98 17.94 12.25 -10.35
N SER A 99 17.99 11.29 -9.44
CA SER A 99 18.95 11.28 -8.33
C SER A 99 20.39 11.08 -8.82
N ILE A 100 20.60 10.17 -9.78
CA ILE A 100 21.91 9.92 -10.40
C ILE A 100 22.42 11.15 -11.16
N GLU A 101 21.53 11.80 -11.92
CA GLU A 101 21.84 13.00 -12.71
C GLU A 101 22.22 14.19 -11.80
N THR A 102 21.65 14.25 -10.59
CA THR A 102 22.00 15.28 -9.59
C THR A 102 23.38 15.01 -8.97
N THR A 103 23.77 13.75 -8.77
CA THR A 103 25.07 13.38 -8.21
C THR A 103 26.22 13.51 -9.22
N SER A 104 25.96 13.41 -10.53
CA SER A 104 27.00 13.53 -11.56
C SER A 104 27.59 14.94 -11.75
N TRP A 105 26.99 15.97 -11.13
CA TRP A 105 27.48 17.35 -11.17
C TRP A 105 28.17 17.80 -9.87
N VAL A 106 28.40 16.87 -8.93
CA VAL A 106 29.13 17.09 -7.66
C VAL A 106 30.45 16.33 -7.72
#